data_AF-A0A925CSV3-F1
#
_entry.id   AF-A0A925CSV3-F1
#
_cell.length_a   1.000
_cell.length_b   1.000
_cell.length_c   1.000
_cell.angle_alpha   90.00
_cell.angle_beta   90.00
_cell.angle_gamma   90.00
#
_symmetry.space_group_name_H-M   'P 1'
#
loop_
_entity.id
_entity.type
_entity.pdbx_description
1 polymer ?
#
loop_
_entity_poly.entity_id
_entity_poly.type
_entity_poly.pdbx_seq_one_letter_code
_entity_poly.pdbx_strand_id
1 'polypeptide(L)'
;MPSTQILKDRILNTARGTAFAAYTAHLSFSTDIPVFTGSPTATEVTYDTMARQPATMAAPTTPAGTTRRSAVSANVVFPTMGGGAGGHVGYGLEYDALTGGSLLRANVLPDAGAAKTITAASNATPIVLTIAGHGWASGMFVRVAGVTGNTAANGLFKIIVLTTDTFQLVGSVGNGAYVSGGTATRFGFEIINGIAPQINTGQFYSEVAD
;
A
#
# COMPACT_ATOMS: atom_id res chain seq x y z
N MET A 1 11.08 -7.09 -10.36
CA MET A 1 11.78 -6.46 -9.23
C MET A 1 11.78 -4.96 -9.47
N PRO A 2 11.27 -4.10 -8.57
CA PRO A 2 11.41 -2.67 -8.75
C PRO A 2 12.80 -2.26 -8.22
N SER A 3 13.79 -2.29 -9.10
CA SER A 3 15.20 -1.94 -8.81
C SER A 3 15.48 -0.42 -8.82
N THR A 4 14.46 0.39 -9.08
CA THR A 4 14.62 1.83 -9.36
C THR A 4 14.83 2.70 -8.12
N GLN A 5 14.46 2.26 -6.92
CA GLN A 5 14.71 3.01 -5.67
C GLN A 5 16.09 2.72 -5.07
N ILE A 6 16.53 1.45 -5.11
CA ILE A 6 17.86 1.03 -4.64
C ILE A 6 18.98 1.84 -5.30
N LEU A 7 18.85 2.11 -6.61
CA LEU A 7 19.81 2.92 -7.36
C LEU A 7 19.83 4.39 -6.92
N LYS A 8 18.68 4.97 -6.55
CA LYS A 8 18.57 6.39 -6.17
C LYS A 8 19.23 6.65 -4.82
N ASP A 9 19.02 5.75 -3.86
CA ASP A 9 19.63 5.83 -2.51
C ASP A 9 21.14 5.55 -2.54
N ARG A 10 21.57 4.62 -3.41
CA ARG A 10 23.00 4.36 -3.65
C ARG A 10 23.72 5.55 -4.26
N ILE A 11 23.13 6.23 -5.25
CA ILE A 11 23.74 7.41 -5.89
C ILE A 11 23.84 8.56 -4.88
N LEU A 12 22.83 8.78 -4.05
CA LEU A 12 22.80 9.88 -3.10
C LEU A 12 23.80 9.71 -1.94
N ASN A 13 24.00 8.48 -1.45
CA ASN A 13 24.98 8.18 -0.41
C ASN A 13 26.42 8.10 -0.95
N THR A 14 26.60 7.57 -2.17
CA THR A 14 27.92 7.56 -2.84
C THR A 14 28.41 8.97 -3.15
N ALA A 15 27.50 9.89 -3.54
CA ALA A 15 27.84 11.29 -3.80
C ALA A 15 28.19 12.09 -2.53
N ARG A 16 27.87 11.57 -1.33
CA ARG A 16 28.07 12.26 -0.04
C ARG A 16 29.23 11.71 0.79
N GLY A 17 29.83 10.57 0.41
CA GLY A 17 31.02 10.01 1.06
C GLY A 17 30.83 9.57 2.52
N THR A 18 29.59 9.36 2.98
CA THR A 18 29.27 8.99 4.37
C THR A 18 28.88 7.52 4.49
N ALA A 19 29.30 6.87 5.59
CA ALA A 19 28.73 5.58 6.00
C ALA A 19 27.21 5.67 6.13
N PHE A 20 26.48 4.56 5.93
CA PHE A 20 25.03 4.54 6.09
C PHE A 20 24.64 4.99 7.51
N ALA A 21 24.09 6.20 7.63
CA ALA A 21 23.70 6.81 8.90
C ALA A 21 22.17 6.78 9.07
N ALA A 22 21.70 7.11 10.27
CA ALA A 22 20.29 7.38 10.50
C ALA A 22 19.84 8.56 9.61
N TYR A 23 18.62 8.49 9.09
CA TYR A 23 18.05 9.52 8.22
C TYR A 23 16.62 9.86 8.65
N THR A 24 16.16 11.06 8.28
CA THR A 24 14.78 11.47 8.51
C THR A 24 13.98 11.27 7.23
N ALA A 25 12.80 10.67 7.36
CA ALA A 25 11.82 10.54 6.30
C ALA A 25 10.48 11.11 6.79
N HIS A 26 9.54 11.30 5.87
CA HIS A 26 8.13 11.41 6.23
C HIS A 26 7.43 10.11 5.94
N LEU A 27 6.55 9.67 6.83
CA LEU A 27 5.67 8.53 6.62
C LEU A 27 4.22 8.99 6.48
N SER A 28 3.41 8.22 5.75
CA SER A 28 1.94 8.35 5.73
C SER A 28 1.28 7.01 5.41
N PHE A 29 -0.03 6.97 5.56
CA PHE A 29 -0.88 5.92 5.04
C PHE A 29 -1.78 6.47 3.93
N SER A 30 -2.02 5.64 2.91
CA SER A 30 -2.88 5.98 1.78
C SER A 30 -4.23 5.29 1.87
N THR A 31 -5.29 6.06 1.63
CA THR A 31 -6.65 5.54 1.44
C THR A 31 -6.99 5.28 -0.03
N ASP A 32 -6.05 5.54 -0.95
CA ASP A 32 -6.13 5.20 -2.37
C ASP A 32 -4.94 4.34 -2.83
N ILE A 33 -5.05 3.74 -4.02
CA ILE A 33 -3.96 2.99 -4.64
C ILE A 33 -2.92 3.99 -5.19
N PRO A 34 -1.68 3.99 -4.67
CA PRO A 34 -0.62 4.86 -5.18
C PRO A 34 -0.15 4.40 -6.57
N VAL A 35 -0.01 5.36 -7.51
CA VAL A 35 0.54 5.14 -8.85
C VAL A 35 1.92 5.81 -8.97
N PHE A 36 2.94 5.05 -9.32
CA PHE A 36 4.25 5.62 -9.62
C PHE A 36 4.25 6.14 -11.05
N THR A 37 3.99 7.44 -11.25
CA THR A 37 4.02 8.05 -12.58
C THR A 37 5.44 8.42 -13.04
N GLY A 38 6.48 8.17 -12.24
CA GLY A 38 7.88 8.34 -12.62
C GLY A 38 8.28 9.78 -13.00
N SER A 39 7.40 10.76 -12.81
CA SER A 39 7.65 12.14 -13.24
C SER A 39 8.40 12.92 -12.16
N PRO A 40 9.60 13.46 -12.46
CA PRO A 40 10.35 14.30 -11.52
C PRO A 40 9.72 15.68 -11.31
N THR A 41 8.65 16.00 -12.03
CA THR A 41 7.92 17.28 -11.98
C THR A 41 6.44 17.12 -11.68
N ALA A 42 5.96 15.89 -11.45
CA ALA A 42 4.60 15.73 -10.94
C ALA A 42 4.59 16.32 -9.54
N THR A 43 3.92 17.48 -9.39
CA THR A 43 3.21 17.80 -8.16
C THR A 43 2.54 16.50 -7.75
N GLU A 44 3.05 15.94 -6.67
CA GLU A 44 2.76 14.60 -6.22
C GLU A 44 1.28 14.30 -6.42
N VAL A 45 0.98 13.26 -7.20
CA VAL A 45 -0.40 12.90 -7.56
C VAL A 45 -1.23 12.97 -6.27
N THR A 46 -2.32 13.76 -6.30
CA THR A 46 -3.14 14.04 -5.13
C THR A 46 -3.82 12.75 -4.67
N TYR A 47 -3.14 11.98 -3.83
CA TYR A 47 -3.72 10.84 -3.12
C TYR A 47 -4.33 11.34 -1.82
N ASP A 48 -5.48 10.78 -1.44
CA ASP A 48 -6.00 11.01 -0.10
C ASP A 48 -5.18 10.20 0.90
N THR A 49 -4.20 10.89 1.49
CA THR A 49 -3.25 10.35 2.45
C THR A 49 -3.45 11.02 3.79
N MET A 50 -3.19 10.27 4.85
CA MET A 50 -3.10 10.87 6.17
C MET A 50 -2.02 11.95 6.19
N ALA A 51 -2.13 12.92 7.10
CA ALA A 51 -1.10 13.94 7.21
C ALA A 51 0.26 13.30 7.51
N ARG A 52 1.27 13.68 6.72
CA ARG A 52 2.62 13.14 6.80
C ARG A 52 3.22 13.38 8.19
N GLN A 53 3.83 12.34 8.75
CA GLN A 53 4.49 12.40 10.03
C GLN A 53 6.00 12.23 9.86
N PRO A 54 6.82 13.05 10.52
CA PRO A 54 8.27 12.84 10.50
C PRO A 54 8.59 11.51 11.19
N ALA A 55 9.58 10.81 10.64
CA ALA A 55 10.05 9.54 11.16
C ALA A 55 11.56 9.48 11.07
N THR A 56 12.19 9.04 12.16
CA THR A 56 13.62 8.76 12.18
C THR A 56 13.83 7.30 11.81
N MET A 57 14.62 7.07 10.76
CA MET A 57 15.05 5.76 10.32
C MET A 57 16.43 5.49 10.91
N ALA A 58 16.59 4.36 11.61
CA ALA A 58 17.86 3.96 12.20
C ALA A 58 18.93 3.75 11.13
N ALA A 59 20.21 3.76 11.51
CA ALA A 59 21.26 3.30 10.60
C ALA A 59 20.94 1.86 10.14
N PRO A 60 21.09 1.53 8.84
CA PRO A 60 20.85 0.18 8.35
C PRO A 60 21.70 -0.81 9.14
N THR A 61 21.05 -1.79 9.77
CA THR A 61 21.78 -2.91 10.35
C THR A 61 22.11 -3.89 9.22
N THR A 62 23.22 -4.61 9.34
CA THR A 62 23.58 -5.71 8.44
C THR A 62 22.73 -6.93 8.76
N PRO A 63 21.75 -7.33 7.94
CA PRO A 63 21.07 -8.59 8.03
C PRO A 63 21.91 -9.61 7.27
N ALA A 64 21.82 -10.89 7.62
CA ALA A 64 22.50 -11.94 6.87
C ALA A 64 22.08 -11.91 5.38
N GLY A 65 23.03 -11.69 4.46
CA GLY A 65 22.80 -11.58 3.01
C GLY A 65 23.32 -10.29 2.38
N THR A 66 22.80 -9.92 1.20
CA THR A 66 23.20 -8.74 0.39
C THR A 66 22.26 -7.53 0.55
N THR A 67 21.27 -7.61 1.46
CA THR A 67 20.25 -6.57 1.64
C THR A 67 20.28 -6.07 3.07
N ARG A 68 20.58 -4.78 3.24
CA ARG A 68 20.51 -4.08 4.54
C ARG A 68 19.12 -3.55 4.81
N ARG A 69 18.73 -3.47 6.08
CA ARG A 69 17.43 -2.92 6.48
C ARG A 69 17.60 -1.78 7.47
N SER A 70 16.98 -0.65 7.17
CA SER A 70 16.81 0.45 8.12
C SER A 70 15.38 0.46 8.62
N ALA A 71 15.19 0.55 9.93
CA ALA A 71 13.87 0.49 10.54
C ALA A 71 13.53 1.82 11.22
N VAL A 72 12.24 2.11 11.37
CA VAL A 72 11.81 3.23 12.20
C VAL A 72 12.33 3.06 13.63
N SER A 73 13.01 4.08 14.14
CA SER A 73 13.72 4.03 15.44
C SER A 73 12.88 4.45 16.64
N ALA A 74 11.67 4.96 16.38
CA ALA A 74 10.69 5.34 17.39
C ALA A 74 9.27 5.17 16.84
N ASN A 75 8.27 5.13 17.73
CA ASN A 75 6.88 5.09 17.31
C ASN A 75 6.52 6.37 16.54
N VAL A 76 5.83 6.20 15.41
CA VAL A 76 5.29 7.30 14.60
C VAL A 76 3.78 7.27 14.74
N VAL A 77 3.21 8.32 15.31
CA VAL A 77 1.79 8.46 15.59
C VAL A 77 1.16 9.40 14.56
N PHE A 78 0.13 8.93 13.87
CA PHE A 78 -0.59 9.70 12.87
C PHE A 78 -1.78 10.42 13.49
N PRO A 79 -2.19 11.60 12.96
CA PRO A 79 -3.35 12.30 13.49
C PRO A 79 -4.60 11.43 13.39
N THR A 80 -5.49 11.60 14.37
CA THR A 80 -6.83 11.04 14.29
C THR A 80 -7.56 11.66 13.11
N MET A 81 -8.02 10.83 12.18
CA MET A 81 -8.89 11.30 11.10
C MET A 81 -10.29 11.48 11.64
N GLY A 82 -11.01 12.52 11.20
CA GLY A 82 -12.45 12.57 11.34
C GLY A 82 -13.05 11.43 10.53
N GLY A 83 -13.56 10.40 11.20
CA GLY A 83 -14.08 9.21 10.52
C GLY A 83 -15.31 9.56 9.67
N GLY A 84 -15.14 9.56 8.35
CA GLY A 84 -16.24 9.28 7.43
C GLY A 84 -16.38 7.77 7.25
N ALA A 85 -17.60 7.28 7.06
CA ALA A 85 -17.85 5.87 6.74
C ALA A 85 -17.01 5.45 5.52
N GLY A 86 -16.02 4.57 5.71
CA GLY A 86 -15.19 4.01 4.63
C GLY A 86 -13.69 4.29 4.67
N GLY A 87 -13.17 5.01 5.68
CA GLY A 87 -11.73 5.26 5.83
C GLY A 87 -10.92 3.99 6.10
N HIS A 88 -10.38 3.37 5.05
CA HIS A 88 -9.43 2.26 5.17
C HIS A 88 -8.12 2.65 4.51
N VAL A 89 -7.02 2.17 5.06
CA VAL A 89 -5.70 2.34 4.46
C VAL A 89 -5.15 1.01 4.00
N GLY A 90 -4.67 0.98 2.77
CA GLY A 90 -4.09 -0.22 2.16
C GLY A 90 -2.58 -0.13 2.00
N TYR A 91 -2.01 1.07 2.07
CA TYR A 91 -0.61 1.31 1.73
C TYR A 91 0.08 2.18 2.78
N GLY A 92 1.29 1.77 3.16
CA GLY A 92 2.24 2.61 3.89
C GLY A 92 3.16 3.31 2.89
N LEU A 93 3.34 4.61 3.05
CA LEU A 93 4.10 5.46 2.16
C LEU A 93 5.29 6.06 2.91
N GLU A 94 6.45 6.10 2.25
CA GLU A 94 7.61 6.87 2.72
C GLU A 94 7.97 7.94 1.70
N TYR A 95 8.27 9.12 2.20
CA TYR A 95 8.62 10.30 1.42
C TYR A 95 9.94 10.86 1.89
N ASP A 96 10.61 11.52 0.95
CA ASP A 96 11.85 12.22 1.21
C ASP A 96 11.58 13.51 1.99
N ALA A 97 12.15 13.60 3.19
CA ALA A 97 12.04 14.79 4.03
C ALA A 97 12.85 15.98 3.49
N LEU A 98 13.88 15.74 2.66
CA LEU A 98 14.75 16.78 2.13
C LEU A 98 14.18 17.49 0.91
N THR A 99 13.47 16.77 0.03
CA THR A 99 12.82 17.35 -1.17
C THR A 99 11.42 17.88 -0.90
N GLY A 100 11.01 17.99 0.36
CA GLY A 100 9.68 18.46 0.72
C GLY A 100 8.57 17.45 0.44
N GLY A 101 8.92 16.15 0.29
CA GLY A 101 7.95 15.06 0.29
C GLY A 101 7.78 14.28 -1.01
N SER A 102 8.79 14.19 -1.88
CA SER A 102 8.73 13.24 -3.00
C SER A 102 8.46 11.83 -2.48
N LEU A 103 7.48 11.12 -3.06
CA LEU A 103 7.22 9.72 -2.71
C LEU A 103 8.46 8.88 -3.05
N LEU A 104 9.08 8.34 -2.01
CA LEU A 104 10.18 7.40 -2.16
C LEU A 104 9.59 6.06 -2.53
N ARG A 105 8.61 5.57 -1.75
CA ARG A 105 8.02 4.24 -1.95
C ARG A 105 6.63 4.08 -1.35
N ALA A 106 5.96 3.03 -1.82
CA ALA A 106 4.65 2.60 -1.40
C ALA A 106 4.68 1.09 -1.18
N ASN A 107 4.33 0.68 0.02
CA ASN A 107 4.28 -0.71 0.42
C ASN A 107 2.82 -1.09 0.68
N VAL A 108 2.40 -2.23 0.12
CA VAL A 108 1.12 -2.84 0.44
C VAL A 108 1.18 -3.26 1.91
N LEU A 109 0.19 -2.87 2.69
CA LEU A 109 0.07 -3.29 4.07
C LEU A 109 -0.28 -4.80 4.15
N PRO A 110 -0.04 -5.45 5.29
CA PRO A 110 -0.30 -6.88 5.45
C PRO A 110 -1.75 -7.26 5.17
N ASP A 111 -1.95 -8.51 4.74
CA ASP A 111 -3.27 -9.10 4.59
C ASP A 111 -4.01 -9.13 5.94
N ALA A 112 -5.31 -8.81 5.89
CA ALA A 112 -6.18 -8.59 7.04
C ALA A 112 -7.33 -9.59 7.01
N GLY A 113 -7.04 -10.83 7.40
CA GLY A 113 -8.00 -11.93 7.47
C GLY A 113 -7.75 -13.03 6.45
N ALA A 114 -8.60 -14.05 6.46
CA ALA A 114 -8.49 -15.20 5.57
C ALA A 114 -8.96 -14.89 4.14
N ALA A 115 -8.37 -15.57 3.17
CA ALA A 115 -8.81 -15.55 1.78
C ALA A 115 -10.24 -16.10 1.66
N LYS A 116 -11.09 -15.41 0.89
CA LYS A 116 -12.46 -15.84 0.58
C LYS A 116 -12.57 -16.23 -0.89
N THR A 117 -13.32 -17.29 -1.18
CA THR A 117 -13.49 -17.83 -2.53
C THR A 117 -14.41 -16.95 -3.38
N ILE A 118 -13.99 -16.69 -4.62
CA ILE A 118 -14.79 -15.99 -5.63
C ILE A 118 -15.65 -17.02 -6.37
N THR A 119 -16.94 -16.74 -6.52
CA THR A 119 -17.88 -17.62 -7.24
C THR A 119 -18.28 -17.07 -8.61
N ALA A 120 -18.12 -15.77 -8.84
CA ALA A 120 -18.33 -15.14 -10.15
C ALA A 120 -17.53 -13.84 -10.29
N ALA A 121 -17.18 -13.50 -11.53
CA ALA A 121 -16.60 -12.20 -11.92
C ALA A 121 -17.24 -11.70 -13.22
N SER A 122 -17.88 -10.52 -13.21
CA SER A 122 -18.54 -9.99 -14.41
C SER A 122 -17.54 -9.51 -15.46
N ASN A 123 -17.80 -9.78 -16.74
CA ASN A 123 -17.05 -9.18 -17.85
C ASN A 123 -17.58 -7.76 -18.14
N ALA A 124 -17.30 -6.81 -17.24
CA ALA A 124 -17.79 -5.44 -17.31
C ALA A 124 -16.73 -4.43 -16.84
N THR A 125 -17.04 -3.14 -16.97
CA THR A 125 -16.24 -2.03 -16.45
C THR A 125 -17.12 -1.18 -15.54
N PRO A 126 -16.97 -1.24 -14.20
CA PRO A 126 -16.04 -2.08 -13.45
C PRO A 126 -16.45 -3.57 -13.38
N ILE A 127 -15.48 -4.44 -13.05
CA ILE A 127 -15.70 -5.85 -12.72
C ILE A 127 -16.39 -5.94 -11.36
N VAL A 128 -17.49 -6.69 -11.29
CA VAL A 128 -18.19 -7.07 -10.05
C VAL A 128 -17.80 -8.49 -9.69
N LEU A 129 -17.30 -8.69 -8.48
CA LEU A 129 -17.04 -10.01 -7.90
C LEU A 129 -18.19 -10.44 -7.01
N THR A 130 -18.47 -11.75 -7.02
CA THR A 130 -19.41 -12.40 -6.09
C THR A 130 -18.64 -13.25 -5.08
N ILE A 131 -18.83 -12.96 -3.79
CA ILE A 131 -18.32 -13.70 -2.63
C ILE A 131 -19.42 -13.68 -1.57
N ALA A 132 -20.05 -14.82 -1.30
CA ALA A 132 -21.13 -14.91 -0.33
C ALA A 132 -20.66 -14.49 1.08
N GLY A 133 -21.42 -13.60 1.73
CA GLY A 133 -21.17 -13.15 3.10
C GLY A 133 -19.75 -12.61 3.30
N HIS A 134 -19.26 -11.78 2.38
CA HIS A 134 -17.88 -11.31 2.47
C HIS A 134 -17.65 -10.47 3.74
N GLY A 135 -18.65 -9.70 4.19
CA GLY A 135 -18.58 -8.92 5.44
C GLY A 135 -17.58 -7.76 5.35
N TRP A 136 -17.43 -7.18 4.17
CA TRP A 136 -16.51 -6.10 3.87
C TRP A 136 -17.28 -4.81 3.63
N ALA A 137 -16.60 -3.68 3.73
CA ALA A 137 -17.17 -2.35 3.52
C ALA A 137 -16.55 -1.66 2.31
N SER A 138 -17.29 -0.73 1.70
CA SER A 138 -16.75 0.17 0.67
C SER A 138 -15.54 0.95 1.20
N GLY A 139 -14.56 1.15 0.34
CA GLY A 139 -13.29 1.80 0.70
C GLY A 139 -12.20 0.83 1.16
N MET A 140 -12.53 -0.42 1.50
CA MET A 140 -11.54 -1.46 1.79
C MET A 140 -10.70 -1.82 0.56
N PHE A 141 -9.56 -2.45 0.81
CA PHE A 141 -8.69 -2.99 -0.23
C PHE A 141 -8.66 -4.51 -0.23
N VAL A 142 -8.58 -5.09 -1.43
CA VAL A 142 -8.53 -6.54 -1.64
C VAL A 142 -7.41 -6.92 -2.59
N ARG A 143 -6.74 -8.03 -2.29
CA ARG A 143 -5.86 -8.76 -3.17
C ARG A 143 -6.63 -9.91 -3.78
N VAL A 144 -6.78 -9.90 -5.10
CA VAL A 144 -7.46 -10.94 -5.86
C VAL A 144 -6.43 -11.77 -6.62
N ALA A 145 -6.52 -13.09 -6.53
CA ALA A 145 -5.61 -14.01 -7.19
C ALA A 145 -6.30 -15.29 -7.67
N GLY A 146 -5.83 -15.86 -8.77
CA GLY A 146 -6.28 -17.16 -9.30
C GLY A 146 -7.60 -17.15 -10.07
N VAL A 147 -8.13 -15.98 -10.44
CA VAL A 147 -9.32 -15.89 -11.31
C VAL A 147 -8.93 -16.25 -12.75
N THR A 148 -9.66 -17.18 -13.36
CA THR A 148 -9.48 -17.59 -14.76
C THR A 148 -10.62 -17.12 -15.65
N GLY A 149 -10.36 -16.96 -16.95
CA GLY A 149 -11.30 -16.39 -17.91
C GLY A 149 -11.30 -14.86 -17.89
N ASN A 150 -11.83 -14.24 -16.83
CA ASN A 150 -11.71 -12.80 -16.59
C ASN A 150 -10.46 -12.48 -15.76
N THR A 151 -9.28 -12.65 -16.36
CA THR A 151 -8.00 -12.53 -15.64
C THR A 151 -7.68 -11.11 -15.19
N ALA A 152 -8.34 -10.09 -15.76
CA ALA A 152 -8.24 -8.70 -15.33
C ALA A 152 -8.79 -8.46 -13.91
N ALA A 153 -9.53 -9.43 -13.35
CA ALA A 153 -9.95 -9.41 -11.95
C ALA A 153 -8.79 -9.66 -10.97
N ASN A 154 -7.65 -10.20 -11.41
CA ASN A 154 -6.50 -10.46 -10.54
C ASN A 154 -5.68 -9.18 -10.32
N GLY A 155 -5.28 -8.91 -9.08
CA GLY A 155 -4.54 -7.70 -8.72
C GLY A 155 -4.90 -7.14 -7.34
N LEU A 156 -4.53 -5.88 -7.12
CA LEU A 156 -4.89 -5.13 -5.92
C LEU A 156 -5.94 -4.08 -6.29
N PHE A 157 -7.04 -4.06 -5.56
CA PHE A 157 -8.15 -3.17 -5.85
C PHE A 157 -8.72 -2.55 -4.58
N LYS A 158 -9.14 -1.29 -4.69
CA LYS A 158 -10.11 -0.70 -3.77
C LYS A 158 -11.49 -1.19 -4.17
N ILE A 159 -12.37 -1.43 -3.21
CA ILE A 159 -13.72 -1.97 -3.47
C ILE A 159 -14.82 -0.97 -3.17
N ILE A 160 -15.92 -1.09 -3.91
CA ILE A 160 -17.22 -0.53 -3.53
C ILE A 160 -18.19 -1.69 -3.38
N VAL A 161 -18.72 -1.86 -2.18
CA VAL A 161 -19.69 -2.92 -1.86
C VAL A 161 -21.04 -2.55 -2.42
N LEU A 162 -21.67 -3.50 -3.12
CA LEU A 162 -22.98 -3.32 -3.76
C LEU A 162 -24.08 -4.05 -2.99
N THR A 163 -23.77 -5.24 -2.48
CA THR A 163 -24.65 -6.05 -1.63
C THR A 163 -23.84 -6.78 -0.56
N THR A 164 -24.48 -7.61 0.26
CA THR A 164 -23.79 -8.51 1.23
C THR A 164 -22.86 -9.54 0.57
N ASP A 165 -23.06 -9.80 -0.73
CA ASP A 165 -22.40 -10.87 -1.46
C ASP A 165 -21.61 -10.35 -2.68
N THR A 166 -21.68 -9.06 -2.98
CA THR A 166 -21.08 -8.49 -4.19
C THR A 166 -20.42 -7.14 -3.95
N PHE A 167 -19.30 -6.93 -4.64
CA PHE A 167 -18.58 -5.66 -4.67
C PHE A 167 -17.91 -5.47 -6.02
N GLN A 168 -17.72 -4.21 -6.43
CA GLN A 168 -16.99 -3.86 -7.64
C GLN A 168 -15.53 -3.54 -7.35
N LEU A 169 -14.65 -3.89 -8.29
CA LEU A 169 -13.23 -3.55 -8.29
C LEU A 169 -13.06 -2.18 -8.95
N VAL A 170 -12.69 -1.16 -8.17
CA VAL A 170 -12.55 0.22 -8.67
C VAL A 170 -11.46 0.29 -9.75
N GLY A 171 -11.77 0.91 -10.88
CA GLY A 171 -10.84 1.10 -12.00
C GLY A 171 -10.55 -0.15 -12.83
N SER A 172 -11.24 -1.26 -12.58
CA SER A 172 -11.07 -2.49 -13.34
C SER A 172 -11.81 -2.48 -14.69
N VAL A 173 -11.27 -3.21 -15.67
CA VAL A 173 -11.87 -3.41 -17.00
C VAL A 173 -11.87 -4.91 -17.28
N GLY A 174 -13.04 -5.53 -17.39
CA GLY A 174 -13.17 -6.95 -17.71
C GLY A 174 -12.53 -7.31 -19.05
N ASN A 175 -11.88 -8.47 -19.13
CA ASN A 175 -11.15 -8.91 -20.32
C ASN A 175 -11.62 -10.27 -20.86
N GLY A 176 -12.74 -10.81 -20.36
CA GLY A 176 -13.24 -12.11 -20.75
C GLY A 176 -14.35 -12.62 -19.83
N ALA A 177 -15.03 -13.68 -20.25
CA ALA A 177 -16.00 -14.38 -19.41
C ALA A 177 -15.27 -15.09 -18.26
N TYR A 178 -15.82 -15.03 -17.05
CA TYR A 178 -15.33 -15.83 -15.92
C TYR A 178 -15.48 -17.32 -16.20
N VAL A 179 -14.43 -18.09 -15.94
CA VAL A 179 -14.42 -19.55 -16.10
C VAL A 179 -14.50 -20.23 -14.74
N SER A 180 -13.51 -19.99 -13.87
CA SER A 180 -13.45 -20.58 -12.54
C SER A 180 -12.37 -19.95 -11.66
N GLY A 181 -12.34 -20.37 -10.39
CA GLY A 181 -11.27 -20.06 -9.45
C GLY A 181 -11.34 -18.63 -8.91
N GLY A 182 -10.30 -18.27 -8.17
CA GLY A 182 -10.19 -16.95 -7.57
C GLY A 182 -10.38 -16.97 -6.07
N THR A 183 -9.49 -16.26 -5.38
CA THR A 183 -9.67 -15.86 -4.00
C THR A 183 -9.46 -14.36 -3.88
N ALA A 184 -10.12 -13.76 -2.90
CA ALA A 184 -9.89 -12.39 -2.50
C ALA A 184 -9.56 -12.33 -1.00
N THR A 185 -8.48 -11.65 -0.65
CA THR A 185 -8.06 -11.40 0.73
C THR A 185 -8.02 -9.90 0.96
N ARG A 186 -8.60 -9.41 2.07
CA ARG A 186 -8.44 -8.00 2.43
C ARG A 186 -7.01 -7.72 2.86
N PHE A 187 -6.55 -6.48 2.74
CA PHE A 187 -5.30 -6.02 3.33
C PHE A 187 -5.44 -4.62 3.91
N GLY A 188 -4.49 -4.25 4.79
CA GLY A 188 -4.51 -2.98 5.49
C GLY A 188 -5.42 -2.97 6.72
N PHE A 189 -5.78 -1.77 7.19
CA PHE A 189 -6.57 -1.61 8.41
C PHE A 189 -7.63 -0.51 8.29
N GLU A 190 -8.67 -0.63 9.12
CA GLU A 190 -9.72 0.38 9.26
C GLU A 190 -9.24 1.53 10.15
N ILE A 191 -9.55 2.76 9.75
CA ILE A 191 -9.32 3.93 10.59
C ILE A 191 -10.46 4.04 11.60
N ILE A 192 -10.15 3.78 12.87
CA ILE A 192 -11.12 3.86 13.96
C ILE A 192 -11.16 5.28 14.51
N ASN A 193 -12.36 5.85 14.63
CA ASN A 193 -12.54 7.20 15.17
C ASN A 193 -11.98 7.29 16.61
N GLY A 194 -11.21 8.34 16.88
CA GLY A 194 -10.58 8.57 18.18
C GLY A 194 -9.37 7.69 18.48
N ILE A 195 -8.97 6.79 17.57
CA ILE A 195 -7.74 5.99 17.69
C ILE A 195 -6.74 6.47 16.65
N ALA A 196 -5.61 7.02 17.12
CA ALA A 196 -4.49 7.39 16.26
C ALA A 196 -3.80 6.13 15.72
N PRO A 197 -3.73 5.93 14.40
CA PRO A 197 -2.89 4.90 13.83
C PRO A 197 -1.43 5.14 14.19
N GLN A 198 -0.66 4.06 14.33
CA GLN A 198 0.76 4.16 14.63
C GLN A 198 1.56 3.11 13.87
N ILE A 199 2.79 3.48 13.52
CA ILE A 199 3.83 2.53 13.16
C ILE A 199 4.72 2.41 14.38
N ASN A 200 4.80 1.21 14.97
CA ASN A 200 5.67 0.99 16.12
C ASN A 200 7.12 0.82 15.68
N THR A 201 8.04 1.06 16.63
CA THR A 201 9.48 0.82 16.45
C THR A 201 9.73 -0.55 15.81
N GLY A 202 10.51 -0.56 14.72
CA GLY A 202 10.85 -1.78 14.02
C GLY A 202 9.77 -2.37 13.09
N GLN A 203 8.56 -1.81 12.96
CA GLN A 203 7.51 -2.41 12.11
C GLN A 203 7.53 -1.96 10.64
N PHE A 204 8.31 -0.93 10.33
CA PHE A 204 8.53 -0.44 8.97
C PHE A 204 10.02 -0.47 8.66
N TYR A 205 10.37 -1.03 7.50
CA TYR A 205 11.77 -1.23 7.08
C TYR A 205 11.99 -0.70 5.68
N SER A 206 13.05 0.08 5.44
CA SER A 206 13.64 0.34 4.11
C SER A 206 14.73 -0.68 3.80
N GLU A 207 14.67 -1.25 2.61
CA GLU A 207 15.69 -2.16 2.10
C GLU A 207 16.74 -1.37 1.32
N VAL A 208 18.00 -1.57 1.67
CA VAL A 208 19.17 -0.97 1.05
C VAL A 208 20.04 -2.12 0.54
N ALA A 209 20.02 -2.39 -0.76
CA ALA A 209 20.93 -3.38 -1.32
C ALA A 209 22.35 -2.80 -1.44
N ASP A 210 23.36 -3.64 -1.20
CA ASP A 210 24.78 -3.28 -1.38
C ASP A 210 25.12 -2.91 -2.85
#